data_AF-A0A848DGD4-F1
#
_entry.id   AF-A0A848DGD4-F1
#
_cell.length_a   1.000
_cell.length_b   1.000
_cell.length_c   1.000
_cell.angle_alpha   90.00
_cell.angle_beta   90.00
_cell.angle_gamma   90.00
#
_symmetry.space_group_name_H-M   'P 1'
#
loop_
_entity.id
_entity.type
_entity.pdbx_description
1 polymer ?
#
loop_
_entity_poly.entity_id
_entity_poly.type
_entity_poly.pdbx_seq_one_letter_code
_entity_poly.pdbx_strand_id
1 'polypeptide(L)' 'MTSGQLAEELGLSLRTIQRYIASGAITPELRTLGGHTRWDPEKVRSQLRTGSDNQDSRTARPD' A
#
# COMPACT_ATOMS: atom_id res chain seq x y z
N MET A 1 -7.60 6.84 -9.06
CA MET A 1 -6.72 5.70 -9.37
C MET A 1 -7.15 4.49 -8.57
N THR A 2 -7.00 3.27 -9.11
CA THR A 2 -7.35 2.01 -8.42
C THR A 2 -6.13 1.41 -7.69
N SER A 3 -6.34 0.37 -6.88
CA SER A 3 -5.23 -0.37 -6.26
C SER A 3 -4.30 -1.04 -7.27
N GLY A 4 -4.80 -1.38 -8.46
CA GLY A 4 -3.97 -1.91 -9.56
C GLY A 4 -3.04 -0.85 -10.14
N GLN A 5 -3.59 0.32 -10.48
CA GLN A 5 -2.77 1.45 -10.96
C GLN A 5 -1.74 1.90 -9.91
N LEU A 6 -2.13 1.94 -8.63
CA LEU A 6 -1.21 2.23 -7.54
C LEU A 6 -0.07 1.21 -7.49
N ALA A 7 -0.37 -0.08 -7.68
CA ALA A 7 0.63 -1.13 -7.66
C ALA A 7 1.66 -0.91 -8.78
N GLU A 8 1.19 -0.67 -10.01
CA GLU A 8 2.06 -0.39 -11.16
C GLU A 8 2.91 0.86 -10.95
N GLU A 9 2.33 1.95 -10.44
CA GLU A 9 3.02 3.21 -10.22
C GLU A 9 4.04 3.18 -9.06
N LEU A 10 3.86 2.24 -8.14
CA LEU A 10 4.82 1.94 -7.08
C LEU A 10 5.83 0.85 -7.47
N GLY A 11 5.67 0.21 -8.63
CA GLY A 11 6.47 -0.96 -9.02
C GLY A 11 6.24 -2.17 -8.11
N LEU A 12 5.08 -2.25 -7.47
CA LEU A 12 4.70 -3.32 -6.54
C LEU A 12 3.64 -4.22 -7.16
N SER A 13 3.55 -5.45 -6.68
CA SER A 13 2.43 -6.33 -7.03
C SER A 13 1.16 -5.94 -6.27
N LEU A 14 -0.01 -6.14 -6.89
CA LEU A 14 -1.31 -5.92 -6.25
C LEU A 14 -1.43 -6.71 -4.93
N ARG A 15 -0.85 -7.91 -4.85
CA ARG A 15 -0.81 -8.74 -3.65
C ARG A 15 -0.06 -8.07 -2.49
N THR A 16 1.03 -7.36 -2.78
CA THR A 16 1.82 -6.60 -1.80
C THR A 16 1.01 -5.41 -1.28
N ILE A 17 0.34 -4.68 -2.17
CA ILE A 17 -0.58 -3.59 -1.81
C ILE A 17 -1.70 -4.11 -0.90
N GLN A 18 -2.35 -5.22 -1.26
CA GLN A 18 -3.40 -5.83 -0.43
C GLN A 18 -2.88 -6.26 0.95
N ARG A 19 -1.67 -6.83 1.03
CA ARG A 19 -1.03 -7.18 2.30
C ARG A 19 -0.83 -5.93 3.17
N TYR A 20 -0.32 -4.84 2.60
CA TYR A 20 -0.11 -3.59 3.33
C TYR A 20 -1.42 -2.94 3.80
N ILE A 21 -2.48 -3.06 3.02
CA ILE A 21 -3.82 -2.62 3.43
C ILE A 21 -4.32 -3.48 4.60
N ALA A 22 -4.21 -4.81 4.48
CA ALA A 22 -4.64 -5.74 5.51
C ALA A 22 -3.84 -5.58 6.82
N SER A 23 -2.55 -5.24 6.72
CA SER A 23 -1.70 -4.97 7.88
C SER A 23 -1.84 -3.54 8.42
N GLY A 24 -2.63 -2.68 7.76
CA GLY A 24 -2.76 -1.26 8.13
C GLY A 24 -1.50 -0.42 7.90
N ALA A 25 -0.53 -0.92 7.12
CA ALA A 25 0.70 -0.21 6.79
C ALA A 25 0.46 0.93 5.78
N ILE A 26 -0.55 0.78 4.93
CA ILE A 26 -1.00 1.84 4.02
C ILE A 26 -2.51 1.99 4.12
N THR A 27 -2.97 3.23 4.17
CA THR A 27 -4.39 3.55 4.29
C THR A 27 -4.83 4.35 3.06
N PRO A 28 -5.94 3.97 2.41
CA PRO A 28 -6.52 4.77 1.34
C PRO A 28 -7.03 6.09 1.91
N GLU A 29 -6.82 7.17 1.17
CA GLU A 29 -7.07 8.52 1.66
C GLU A 29 -8.56 8.84 1.78
N LEU A 30 -9.36 8.31 0.86
CA LEU A 30 -10.82 8.41 0.89
C LEU A 30 -11.43 7.19 0.21
N ARG A 31 -12.28 6.46 0.94
CA ARG A 31 -13.34 5.64 0.32
C ARG A 31 -14.55 6.54 0.15
N THR A 32 -14.86 6.94 -1.07
CA THR A 32 -16.19 7.52 -1.31
C THR A 32 -17.24 6.42 -1.17
N LEU A 33 -18.41 6.77 -0.65
CA LEU A 33 -19.55 5.85 -0.44
C LEU A 33 -20.00 5.13 -1.73
N GLY A 34 -19.58 5.60 -2.91
CA GLY A 34 -19.79 4.97 -4.21
C GLY A 34 -18.76 3.91 -4.62
N GLY A 35 -17.88 3.47 -3.72
CA GLY A 35 -16.94 2.36 -3.98
C GLY A 35 -15.63 2.77 -4.67
N HIS A 36 -15.47 4.04 -5.04
CA HIS A 36 -14.21 4.53 -5.60
C HIS A 36 -13.25 4.90 -4.48
N THR A 37 -12.17 4.14 -4.38
CA THR A 37 -11.08 4.43 -3.45
C THR A 37 -10.09 5.36 -4.14
N ARG A 38 -9.87 6.56 -3.58
CA ARG A 38 -8.83 7.45 -4.08
C ARG A 38 -7.51 7.05 -3.42
N TRP A 39 -6.61 6.49 -4.21
CA TRP A 39 -5.22 6.36 -3.81
C TRP A 39 -4.43 7.61 -4.20
N ASP A 40 -3.34 7.83 -3.47
CA ASP A 40 -2.35 8.85 -3.77
C ASP A 40 -0.96 8.19 -3.57
N PRO A 41 -0.16 8.03 -4.64
CA PRO A 41 1.09 7.29 -4.60
C PRO A 41 2.14 8.02 -3.76
N GLU A 42 2.11 9.35 -3.69
CA GLU A 42 3.03 10.13 -2.88
C GLU A 42 2.74 9.96 -1.39
N LYS A 43 1.46 9.96 -1.00
CA LYS A 43 1.09 9.64 0.39
C LYS A 43 1.41 8.20 0.75
N VAL A 44 1.17 7.24 -0.14
CA VAL A 44 1.48 5.83 0.12
C VAL A 44 2.99 5.64 0.27
N ARG A 45 3.81 6.27 -0.57
CA ARG A 45 5.28 6.28 -0.42
C ARG A 45 5.71 6.87 0.92
N SER A 46 5.05 7.95 1.35
CA SER A 46 5.32 8.59 2.64
C SER A 46 4.94 7.69 3.83
N GLN A 47 3.77 7.04 3.76
CA GLN A 47 3.33 6.09 4.78
C GLN A 47 4.26 4.87 4.86
N LEU A 48 4.67 4.33 3.72
CA LEU A 48 5.64 3.24 3.64
C LEU A 48 6.98 3.66 4.25
N ARG A 49 7.51 4.84 3.90
CA ARG A 49 8.76 5.34 4.48
C ARG A 49 8.68 5.49 6.00
N THR A 50 7.57 6.01 6.53
CA THR A 50 7.36 6.18 7.97
C THR A 50 7.16 4.85 8.69
N GLY A 51 6.51 3.87 8.06
CA GLY A 51 6.26 2.53 8.61
C GLY A 51 7.44 1.56 8.50
N SER A 52 8.38 1.81 7.58
CA SER A 52 9.56 0.94 7.36
C SER A 52 10.54 0.92 8.52
N ASP A 53 10.55 1.93 9.40
CA ASP A 53 11.41 2.00 10.58
C ASP A 53 11.18 0.82 11.56
N ASN A 54 10.01 0.15 11.48
CA ASN A 54 9.63 -0.94 12.37
C ASN A 54 9.43 -2.32 11.68
N GLN A 55 9.72 -2.45 10.37
CA GLN A 55 9.31 -3.64 9.57
C GLN A 55 10.46 -4.53 9.07
N ASP A 56 11.72 -4.14 9.22
CA ASP A 56 12.87 -4.84 8.60
C ASP A 56 13.14 -6.26 9.16
N SER A 57 12.58 -6.64 10.31
CA SER A 57 12.93 -7.89 11.01
C SER A 57 11.98 -9.09 10.80
N ARG A 58 11.02 -9.08 9.85
CA ARG A 58 10.08 -10.23 9.70
C ARG A 58 9.63 -10.68 8.31
N THR A 59 10.25 -10.24 7.21
CA THR A 59 9.92 -10.78 5.88
C THR A 59 11.11 -11.48 5.23
N ALA A 60 11.65 -12.47 5.94
CA ALA A 60 12.30 -13.61 5.33
C ALA A 60 11.24 -14.70 5.08
N ARG A 61 10.88 -14.92 3.80
CA ARG A 61 10.79 -16.27 3.24
C ARG A 61 10.67 -16.23 1.71
N PRO A 62 11.55 -16.97 1.00
CA PRO A 62 11.40 -17.25 -0.42
C PRO A 62 10.41 -18.41 -0.60
N ASP A 63 9.65 -18.38 -1.70
CA ASP A 63 9.18 -19.57 -2.43
C ASP A 63 9.07 -19.19 -3.92
#